data_AF-A0A936RGS4-F1
#
_entry.id   AF-A0A936RGS4-F1
#
_cell.length_a   1.000
_cell.length_b   1.000
_cell.length_c   1.000
_cell.angle_alpha   90.00
_cell.angle_beta   90.00
_cell.angle_gamma   90.00
#
_symmetry.space_group_name_H-M   'P 1'
#
loop_
_entity.id
_entity.type
_entity.pdbx_description
1 polymer ?
#
loop_
_entity_poly.entity_id
_entity_poly.type
_entity_poly.pdbx_seq_one_letter_code
_entity_poly.pdbx_strand_id
1 'polypeptide(L)'
;MTKNQIYCKQKSCFITRICGNDARNRLAVGIEAASLYNHFKSKEEILAAICLNLLQHVNSQVDEIVMTRRTSMARLETFIRFYLKYQVDHWEAFQIMHTEYKHLSDKNLELYKKLRNQFESRILIIIKKGIDENKFIDTDPDLILQILLAALLEI
;
A
#
# COMPACT_ATOMS: atom_id res chain seq x y z
N MET A 1 11.53 18.94 9.48
CA MET A 1 10.97 17.57 9.42
C MET A 1 9.57 17.62 9.99
N THR A 2 8.55 17.29 9.20
CA THR A 2 7.13 17.41 9.59
C THR A 2 6.69 16.21 10.45
N LYS A 3 5.72 16.43 11.35
CA LYS A 3 5.17 15.42 12.28
C LYS A 3 4.81 14.07 11.64
N ASN A 4 4.49 14.06 10.34
CA ASN A 4 4.14 12.86 9.57
C ASN A 4 5.32 11.92 9.29
N GLN A 5 6.56 12.42 9.21
CA GLN A 5 7.74 11.58 8.89
C GLN A 5 8.28 10.81 10.10
N ILE A 6 8.10 11.34 11.30
CA ILE A 6 8.39 10.63 12.57
C ILE A 6 7.35 9.52 12.78
N TYR A 7 6.12 9.72 12.30
CA TYR A 7 4.99 8.80 12.42
C TYR A 7 5.13 7.49 11.62
N CYS A 8 5.66 7.51 10.39
CA CYS A 8 5.79 6.29 9.56
C CYS A 8 6.88 5.34 10.05
N LYS A 9 8.00 5.85 10.58
CA LYS A 9 9.15 5.02 10.99
C LYS A 9 8.94 4.32 12.35
N GLN A 10 8.13 4.92 13.24
CA GLN A 10 7.89 4.40 14.59
C GLN A 10 6.66 3.48 14.70
N LYS A 11 5.78 3.44 13.69
CA LYS A 11 4.51 2.68 13.75
C LYS A 11 4.61 1.19 13.36
N SER A 12 5.56 0.79 12.51
CA SER A 12 5.64 -0.59 11.99
C SER A 12 5.80 -1.65 13.11
N CYS A 13 6.64 -1.37 14.11
CA CYS A 13 6.88 -2.29 15.24
C CYS A 13 5.74 -2.37 16.27
N PHE A 14 4.78 -1.45 16.29
CA PHE A 14 3.81 -1.33 17.40
C PHE A 14 2.47 -2.02 17.11
N ILE A 15 2.07 -2.10 15.83
CA ILE A 15 0.72 -2.57 15.46
C ILE A 15 0.63 -4.12 15.47
N THR A 16 1.77 -4.82 15.31
CA THR A 16 1.87 -6.29 15.42
C THR A 16 1.39 -6.83 16.77
N ARG A 17 1.43 -6.01 17.83
CA ARG A 17 1.06 -6.40 19.20
C ARG A 17 -0.42 -6.22 19.54
N ILE A 18 -1.17 -5.48 18.72
CA ILE A 18 -2.59 -5.16 18.97
C ILE A 18 -3.52 -6.09 18.18
N CYS A 19 -3.04 -6.66 17.07
CA CYS A 19 -3.82 -7.58 16.23
C CYS A 19 -3.31 -9.05 16.25
N GLY A 20 -2.06 -9.31 16.70
CA GLY A 20 -1.48 -10.66 16.76
C GLY A 20 -1.14 -11.09 18.20
N ASN A 21 -1.64 -12.26 18.61
CA ASN A 21 -1.45 -12.85 19.93
C ASN A 21 -0.06 -13.51 20.14
N ASP A 22 1.00 -13.06 19.44
CA ASP A 22 2.28 -13.77 19.41
C ASP A 22 3.43 -13.04 20.13
N ALA A 23 3.99 -13.72 21.13
CA ALA A 23 4.81 -13.16 22.20
C ALA A 23 6.33 -13.05 21.90
N ARG A 24 6.76 -12.97 20.63
CA ARG A 24 8.18 -13.20 20.26
C ARG A 24 9.04 -12.00 19.87
N ASN A 25 8.57 -10.75 19.87
CA ASN A 25 9.46 -9.63 19.50
C ASN A 25 9.52 -8.51 20.55
N ARG A 26 10.54 -8.58 21.43
CA ARG A 26 10.93 -7.55 22.38
C ARG A 26 12.24 -6.94 21.89
N LEU A 27 12.22 -5.76 21.27
CA LEU A 27 13.35 -4.82 21.29
C LEU A 27 12.94 -3.40 20.86
N ALA A 28 12.94 -2.53 21.88
CA ALA A 28 13.37 -1.13 21.88
C ALA A 28 12.78 -0.13 20.86
N VAL A 29 11.63 0.45 21.20
CA VAL A 29 11.41 1.92 21.12
C VAL A 29 10.52 2.35 22.29
N GLY A 30 11.08 3.14 23.21
CA GLY A 30 10.39 3.66 24.39
C GLY A 30 9.54 4.88 24.10
N ILE A 31 8.35 4.68 23.54
CA ILE A 31 7.24 5.63 23.63
C ILE A 31 6.01 4.83 24.02
N GLU A 32 5.43 5.20 25.17
CA GLU A 32 4.35 4.50 25.83
C GLU A 32 3.17 4.23 24.90
N ALA A 33 2.71 2.98 24.86
CA ALA A 33 1.48 2.55 24.17
C ALA A 33 0.30 3.50 24.43
N ALA A 34 0.26 4.11 25.62
CA ALA A 34 -0.77 5.02 26.07
C ALA A 34 -0.93 6.28 25.20
N SER A 35 0.15 6.83 24.61
CA SER A 35 0.04 8.09 23.87
C SER A 35 -0.61 7.93 22.48
N LEU A 36 -0.52 6.74 21.86
CA LEU A 36 -1.19 6.46 20.59
C LEU A 36 -2.71 6.31 20.76
N TYR A 37 -3.16 5.66 21.85
CA TYR A 37 -4.59 5.51 22.17
C TYR A 37 -5.26 6.84 22.53
N ASN A 38 -4.51 7.84 22.99
CA ASN A 38 -5.06 9.15 23.33
C ASN A 38 -5.46 9.99 22.11
N HIS A 39 -5.07 9.59 20.89
CA HIS A 39 -5.36 10.32 19.64
C HIS A 39 -6.34 9.62 18.69
N PHE A 40 -6.67 8.35 18.93
CA PHE A 40 -7.61 7.59 18.09
C PHE A 40 -8.76 7.04 18.95
N LYS A 41 -9.98 7.28 18.52
CA LYS A 41 -11.20 6.92 19.24
C LYS A 41 -11.50 5.42 19.18
N SER A 42 -10.93 4.69 18.23
CA SER A 42 -11.16 3.24 18.08
C SER A 42 -10.04 2.50 17.35
N LYS A 43 -10.03 1.16 17.47
CA LYS A 43 -9.16 0.27 16.68
C LYS A 43 -9.43 0.40 15.17
N GLU A 44 -10.68 0.64 14.79
CA GLU A 44 -11.07 0.85 13.38
C GLU A 44 -10.44 2.11 12.81
N GLU A 45 -10.36 3.19 13.60
CA GLU A 45 -9.75 4.45 13.16
C GLU A 45 -8.24 4.29 12.90
N ILE A 46 -7.56 3.47 13.72
CA ILE A 46 -6.15 3.13 13.52
C ILE A 46 -5.99 2.32 12.24
N LEU A 47 -6.83 1.30 12.02
CA LEU A 47 -6.82 0.46 10.82
C LEU A 47 -7.07 1.29 9.55
N ALA A 48 -8.08 2.16 9.58
CA ALA A 48 -8.39 3.07 8.49
C ALA A 48 -7.21 4.00 8.18
N ALA A 49 -6.61 4.60 9.21
CA ALA A 49 -5.42 5.43 9.03
C ALA A 49 -4.26 4.65 8.40
N ILE A 50 -4.04 3.39 8.74
CA ILE A 50 -2.98 2.58 8.11
C ILE A 50 -3.31 2.33 6.64
N CYS A 51 -4.46 1.71 6.36
CA CYS A 51 -4.81 1.27 5.02
C CYS A 51 -4.92 2.44 4.04
N LEU A 52 -5.60 3.53 4.44
CA LEU A 52 -5.85 4.66 3.57
C LEU A 52 -4.59 5.47 3.30
N ASN A 53 -3.69 5.64 4.27
CA ASN A 53 -2.44 6.38 4.04
C ASN A 53 -1.50 5.62 3.10
N LEU A 54 -1.39 4.28 3.25
CA LEU A 54 -0.61 3.46 2.32
C LEU A 54 -1.12 3.61 0.89
N LEU A 55 -2.43 3.43 0.69
CA LEU A 55 -3.04 3.51 -0.63
C LEU A 55 -2.99 4.92 -1.23
N GLN A 56 -3.14 5.97 -0.43
CA GLN A 56 -2.99 7.35 -0.89
C GLN A 56 -1.56 7.62 -1.38
N HIS A 57 -0.55 7.12 -0.67
CA HIS A 57 0.84 7.26 -1.09
C HIS A 57 1.11 6.51 -2.40
N VAL A 58 0.66 5.26 -2.51
CA VAL A 58 0.75 4.47 -3.75
C VAL A 58 0.08 5.20 -4.91
N ASN A 59 -1.13 5.73 -4.70
CA ASN A 59 -1.84 6.49 -5.74
C ASN A 59 -1.08 7.73 -6.19
N SER A 60 -0.55 8.51 -5.25
CA SER A 60 0.25 9.71 -5.56
C SER A 60 1.48 9.37 -6.40
N GLN A 61 2.17 8.28 -6.05
CA GLN A 61 3.37 7.86 -6.78
C GLN A 61 3.04 7.30 -8.16
N VAL A 62 1.94 6.54 -8.29
CA VAL A 62 1.47 6.07 -9.60
C VAL A 62 1.05 7.24 -10.49
N ASP A 63 0.41 8.29 -9.94
CA ASP A 63 0.10 9.51 -10.69
C ASP A 63 1.35 10.16 -11.28
N GLU A 64 2.39 10.33 -10.45
CA GLU A 64 3.67 10.88 -10.90
C GLU A 64 4.29 10.02 -12.03
N ILE A 65 4.26 8.70 -11.89
CA ILE A 65 4.79 7.75 -12.89
C ILE A 65 4.05 7.88 -14.22
N VAL A 66 2.71 7.93 -14.20
CA VAL A 66 1.89 8.04 -15.41
C VAL A 66 2.13 9.35 -16.14
N MET A 67 2.40 10.44 -15.41
CA MET A 67 2.69 11.76 -16.00
C MET A 67 4.07 11.87 -16.66
N THR A 68 4.99 10.95 -16.40
CA THR A 68 6.34 10.97 -17.01
C THR A 68 6.29 10.76 -18.53
N ARG A 69 7.19 11.37 -19.30
CA ARG A 69 7.33 11.10 -20.75
C ARG A 69 8.17 9.85 -21.06
N ARG A 70 7.95 8.78 -20.31
CA ARG A 70 8.67 7.49 -20.44
C ARG A 70 7.84 6.46 -21.22
N THR A 71 8.51 5.42 -21.73
CA THR A 71 7.87 4.27 -22.37
C THR A 71 7.02 3.47 -21.37
N SER A 72 6.05 2.70 -21.85
CA SER A 72 5.19 1.87 -21.02
C SER A 72 5.99 0.89 -20.15
N MET A 73 7.03 0.27 -20.74
CA MET A 73 7.96 -0.61 -20.03
C MET A 73 8.71 0.11 -18.89
N ALA A 74 9.27 1.30 -19.16
CA ALA A 74 10.01 2.05 -18.14
C ALA A 74 9.10 2.57 -17.01
N ARG A 75 7.84 2.93 -17.32
CA ARG A 75 6.85 3.30 -16.30
C ARG A 75 6.50 2.10 -15.41
N LEU A 76 6.26 0.93 -16.00
CA LEU A 76 5.93 -0.28 -15.25
C LEU A 76 7.11 -0.72 -14.37
N GLU A 77 8.33 -0.68 -14.88
CA GLU A 77 9.53 -0.95 -14.08
C GLU A 77 9.67 0.03 -12.91
N THR A 78 9.43 1.32 -13.15
CA THR A 78 9.48 2.35 -12.10
C THR A 78 8.44 2.07 -11.01
N PHE A 79 7.21 1.69 -11.40
CA PHE A 79 6.16 1.30 -10.47
C PHE A 79 6.56 0.09 -9.63
N ILE A 80 7.04 -0.99 -10.24
CA ILE A 80 7.42 -2.22 -9.52
C ILE A 80 8.52 -1.93 -8.51
N ARG A 81 9.57 -1.18 -8.91
CA ARG A 81 10.67 -0.80 -8.00
C ARG A 81 10.17 0.03 -6.83
N PHE A 82 9.32 1.01 -7.10
CA PHE A 82 8.70 1.83 -6.05
C PHE A 82 7.87 0.97 -5.10
N TYR A 83 6.96 0.14 -5.64
CA TYR A 83 6.02 -0.64 -4.85
C TYR A 83 6.75 -1.62 -3.93
N LEU A 84 7.71 -2.38 -4.47
CA LEU A 84 8.52 -3.32 -3.68
C LEU A 84 9.31 -2.59 -2.58
N LYS A 85 9.93 -1.45 -2.92
CA LYS A 85 10.66 -0.67 -1.92
C LYS A 85 9.71 -0.19 -0.80
N TYR A 86 8.56 0.34 -1.16
CA TYR A 86 7.59 0.86 -0.22
C TYR A 86 7.00 -0.24 0.67
N GLN A 87 6.72 -1.41 0.09
CA GLN A 87 6.27 -2.60 0.79
C GLN A 87 7.31 -3.12 1.78
N VAL A 88 8.58 -3.24 1.37
CA VAL A 88 9.67 -3.65 2.27
C VAL A 88 9.88 -2.65 3.40
N ASP A 89 9.88 -1.35 3.08
CA ASP A 89 10.08 -0.29 4.06
C ASP A 89 8.92 -0.23 5.09
N HIS A 90 7.72 -0.73 4.74
CA HIS A 90 6.49 -0.67 5.55
C HIS A 90 5.78 -2.03 5.70
N TRP A 91 6.58 -3.10 5.78
CA TRP A 91 6.11 -4.49 5.71
C TRP A 91 4.94 -4.79 6.63
N GLU A 92 5.05 -4.46 7.93
CA GLU A 92 4.01 -4.75 8.91
C GLU A 92 2.69 -4.05 8.58
N ALA A 93 2.76 -2.79 8.11
CA ALA A 93 1.58 -2.02 7.73
C ALA A 93 0.87 -2.64 6.51
N PHE A 94 1.63 -3.14 5.53
CA PHE A 94 1.08 -3.86 4.38
C PHE A 94 0.43 -5.18 4.80
N GLN A 95 1.06 -5.95 5.71
CA GLN A 95 0.46 -7.17 6.24
C GLN A 95 -0.88 -6.90 6.92
N ILE A 96 -0.95 -5.89 7.80
CA ILE A 96 -2.20 -5.47 8.43
C ILE A 96 -3.24 -5.04 7.39
N MET A 97 -2.83 -4.26 6.39
CA MET A 97 -3.72 -3.85 5.32
C MET A 97 -4.28 -5.06 4.54
N HIS A 98 -3.48 -6.10 4.28
CA HIS A 98 -3.93 -7.27 3.53
C HIS A 98 -4.83 -8.22 4.34
N THR A 99 -4.57 -8.39 5.64
CA THR A 99 -5.35 -9.34 6.47
C THR A 99 -6.57 -8.69 7.13
N GLU A 100 -6.48 -7.41 7.50
CA GLU A 100 -7.44 -6.76 8.39
C GLU A 100 -8.40 -5.78 7.68
N TYR A 101 -8.20 -5.41 6.42
CA TYR A 101 -9.05 -4.39 5.75
C TYR A 101 -10.56 -4.69 5.79
N LYS A 102 -10.95 -5.96 5.89
CA LYS A 102 -12.34 -6.42 6.07
C LYS A 102 -13.00 -5.92 7.36
N HIS A 103 -12.21 -5.45 8.33
CA HIS A 103 -12.67 -4.89 9.60
C HIS A 103 -12.85 -3.36 9.56
N LEU A 104 -12.63 -2.73 8.39
CA LEU A 104 -12.99 -1.33 8.19
C LEU A 104 -14.51 -1.15 8.28
N SER A 105 -14.95 0.01 8.77
CA SER A 105 -16.35 0.42 8.63
C SER A 105 -16.75 0.51 7.16
N ASP A 106 -18.03 0.34 6.84
CA ASP A 106 -18.52 0.38 5.45
C ASP A 106 -18.04 1.62 4.69
N LYS A 107 -18.06 2.78 5.36
CA LYS A 107 -17.54 4.05 4.80
C LYS A 107 -16.06 3.96 4.43
N ASN A 108 -15.21 3.46 5.33
CA ASN A 108 -13.78 3.38 5.10
C ASN A 108 -13.41 2.24 4.16
N LEU A 109 -14.17 1.15 4.15
CA LEU A 109 -14.04 0.04 3.22
C LEU A 109 -14.33 0.48 1.79
N GLU A 110 -15.38 1.27 1.57
CA GLU A 110 -15.68 1.85 0.25
C GLU A 110 -14.57 2.79 -0.22
N LEU A 111 -14.02 3.62 0.69
CA LEU A 111 -12.88 4.47 0.37
C LEU A 111 -11.61 3.65 0.05
N TYR A 112 -11.36 2.58 0.79
CA TYR A 112 -10.27 1.64 0.54
C TYR A 112 -10.37 1.02 -0.86
N LYS A 113 -11.54 0.47 -1.21
CA LYS A 113 -11.80 -0.11 -2.55
C LYS A 113 -11.61 0.93 -3.64
N LYS A 114 -12.10 2.16 -3.44
CA LYS A 114 -11.94 3.27 -4.39
C LYS A 114 -10.46 3.58 -4.64
N LEU A 115 -9.68 3.76 -3.58
CA LEU A 115 -8.24 4.04 -3.71
C LEU A 115 -7.49 2.87 -4.36
N ARG A 116 -7.88 1.64 -4.05
CA ARG A 116 -7.31 0.45 -4.69
C ARG A 116 -7.58 0.45 -6.19
N ASN A 117 -8.84 0.59 -6.59
CA ASN A 117 -9.24 0.63 -8.00
C ASN A 117 -8.56 1.77 -8.77
N GLN A 118 -8.29 2.90 -8.11
CA GLN A 118 -7.62 4.04 -8.74
C GLN A 118 -6.20 3.69 -9.22
N PHE A 119 -5.34 3.15 -8.36
CA PHE A 119 -3.98 2.82 -8.81
C PHE A 119 -4.00 1.65 -9.79
N GLU A 120 -4.87 0.65 -9.58
CA GLU A 120 -5.03 -0.49 -10.50
C GLU A 120 -5.41 -0.02 -11.92
N SER A 121 -6.38 0.89 -12.04
CA SER A 121 -6.79 1.46 -13.33
C SER A 121 -5.67 2.21 -14.05
N ARG A 122 -4.78 2.88 -13.30
CA ARG A 122 -3.62 3.60 -13.85
C ARG A 122 -2.54 2.65 -14.35
N ILE A 123 -2.30 1.56 -13.64
CA ILE A 123 -1.40 0.49 -14.10
C ILE A 123 -1.99 -0.19 -15.35
N LEU A 124 -3.31 -0.43 -15.38
CA LEU A 124 -3.98 -1.00 -16.53
C LEU A 124 -3.81 -0.13 -17.80
N ILE A 125 -3.83 1.20 -17.67
CA ILE A 125 -3.54 2.12 -18.79
C ILE A 125 -2.10 1.93 -19.30
N ILE A 126 -1.12 1.75 -18.41
CA ILE A 126 0.27 1.48 -18.79
C ILE A 126 0.38 0.14 -19.52
N ILE A 127 -0.30 -0.90 -19.03
CA ILE A 127 -0.31 -2.23 -19.65
C ILE A 127 -0.91 -2.17 -21.05
N LYS A 128 -2.11 -1.60 -21.20
CA LYS A 128 -2.80 -1.45 -22.51
C LYS A 128 -1.91 -0.74 -23.52
N LYS A 129 -1.32 0.39 -23.13
CA LYS A 129 -0.40 1.13 -23.99
C LYS A 129 0.84 0.32 -24.37
N GLY A 130 1.38 -0.49 -23.45
CA GLY A 130 2.53 -1.35 -23.75
C GLY A 130 2.19 -2.49 -24.71
N ILE A 131 0.96 -3.00 -24.69
CA ILE A 131 0.46 -3.95 -25.69
C ILE A 131 0.36 -3.27 -27.06
N ASP A 132 -0.25 -2.08 -27.13
CA ASP A 132 -0.36 -1.29 -28.38
C ASP A 132 1.02 -0.96 -28.98
N GLU A 133 2.03 -0.74 -28.14
CA GLU A 133 3.43 -0.50 -28.53
C GLU A 133 4.21 -1.79 -28.89
N ASN A 134 3.57 -2.96 -28.86
CA ASN A 134 4.19 -4.28 -29.02
C ASN A 134 5.36 -4.52 -28.04
N LYS A 135 5.27 -3.97 -26.82
CA LYS A 135 6.27 -4.12 -25.75
C LYS A 135 5.87 -5.15 -24.70
N PHE A 136 4.58 -5.42 -24.56
CA PHE A 136 4.03 -6.47 -23.70
C PHE A 136 3.35 -7.54 -24.54
N ILE A 137 3.15 -8.72 -23.93
CA ILE A 137 2.43 -9.81 -24.57
C ILE A 137 0.98 -9.39 -24.87
N ASP A 138 0.53 -9.66 -26.10
CA ASP A 138 -0.84 -9.37 -26.52
C ASP A 138 -1.80 -10.42 -25.92
N THR A 139 -2.42 -10.04 -24.82
CA THR A 139 -3.31 -10.87 -23.99
C THR A 139 -4.19 -9.94 -23.16
N ASP A 140 -5.25 -10.48 -22.54
CA ASP A 140 -6.12 -9.74 -21.63
C ASP A 140 -5.33 -8.86 -20.63
N PRO A 141 -5.42 -7.52 -20.75
CA PRO A 141 -4.71 -6.59 -19.87
C PRO A 141 -5.08 -6.75 -18.40
N ASP A 142 -6.33 -7.16 -18.11
CA ASP A 142 -6.80 -7.37 -16.75
C ASP A 142 -6.16 -8.62 -16.14
N LEU A 143 -5.91 -9.67 -16.93
CA LEU A 143 -5.15 -10.85 -16.50
C LEU A 143 -3.70 -10.49 -16.18
N ILE A 144 -3.04 -9.69 -17.02
CA ILE A 144 -1.67 -9.23 -16.77
C ILE A 144 -1.61 -8.44 -15.45
N LEU A 145 -2.57 -7.54 -15.22
CA LEU A 145 -2.67 -6.78 -13.98
C LEU A 145 -2.87 -7.72 -12.77
N GLN A 146 -3.77 -8.69 -12.86
CA GLN A 146 -4.02 -9.64 -11.78
C GLN A 146 -2.77 -10.46 -11.43
N ILE A 147 -2.05 -10.98 -12.43
CA ILE A 147 -0.81 -11.73 -12.22
C ILE A 147 0.27 -10.84 -11.61
N LEU A 148 0.42 -9.61 -12.11
CA LEU A 148 1.36 -8.63 -11.55
C LEU A 148 1.07 -8.34 -10.08
N LEU A 149 -0.19 -8.07 -9.74
CA LEU A 149 -0.58 -7.79 -8.36
C LEU A 149 -0.40 -9.02 -7.48
N ALA A 150 -0.80 -10.21 -7.93
CA ALA A 150 -0.56 -11.45 -7.18
C ALA A 150 0.94 -11.64 -6.88
N ALA A 151 1.82 -11.43 -7.86
CA ALA A 151 3.26 -11.52 -7.68
C ALA A 151 3.84 -10.47 -6.70
N LEU A 152 3.20 -9.30 -6.56
CA LEU A 152 3.60 -8.27 -5.59
C LEU A 152 3.06 -8.55 -4.18
N LEU A 153 1.94 -9.27 -4.07
CA LEU A 153 1.26 -9.56 -2.80
C LEU A 153 1.80 -10.81 -2.10
N GLU A 154 2.37 -11.76 -2.84
CA GLU A 154 2.84 -13.06 -2.33
C GLU A 154 4.34 -13.10 -1.93
N ILE A 155 5.03 -11.95 -1.90
CA ILE A 155 6.39 -11.80 -1.35
C ILE A 155 6.29 -11.33 0.09
#